data_AF-A0A086K436-F1
#
_entry.id   AF-A0A086K436-F1
#
_cell.length_a   1.000
_cell.length_b   1.000
_cell.length_c   1.000
_cell.angle_alpha   90.00
_cell.angle_beta   90.00
_cell.angle_gamma   90.00
#
_symmetry.space_group_name_H-M   'P 1'
#
loop_
_entity.id
_entity.type
_entity.pdbx_description
1 polymer ?
#
loop_
_entity_poly.entity_id
_entity_poly.type
_entity_poly.pdbx_seq_one_letter_code
_entity_poly.pdbx_strand_id
1 'polypeptide(L)'
;MGKFNDRSDTPMLYAYMNELPSWEYYDLHRSAFLEHMTYFLVRTGGDFRFFPEMPPWQWLAHMENLRFKLLSVAQSRRSQLQLANLERERALDFLPVDVEHHGEEYTQKFLQYETELFQACAARLMGHFMFLCDPFIPVQSAEALSAVARVDNGKGKLFSLGDDVNALFYLPEQQRRDVERPTQAVQTLLGHLEATGRPFNPCYSELLHVHAEVLEERGEHWLTAPGECVSQAFLRRLRTDDPAYEVYCSYFKEMYERFAGAKEVSMEDGRKRLATIEKNAQEEAAAYGLALKTMGSAELAHKAREGAAKLEQLRKAQEKAAGKSAQTVQENKM
;
A
#
# COMPACT_ATOMS: atom_id res chain seq x y z
N MET A 1 33.40 -26.24 -17.22
CA MET A 1 32.26 -26.40 -16.29
C MET A 1 30.93 -26.12 -16.98
N GLY A 2 30.71 -24.94 -17.59
CA GLY A 2 29.44 -24.61 -18.28
C GLY A 2 28.94 -25.69 -19.25
N LYS A 3 29.71 -26.03 -20.29
CA LYS A 3 29.35 -27.09 -21.26
C LYS A 3 28.91 -28.44 -20.66
N PHE A 4 29.38 -28.78 -19.46
CA PHE A 4 29.02 -30.04 -18.80
C PHE A 4 27.72 -29.93 -17.99
N ASN A 5 27.54 -28.81 -17.26
CA ASN A 5 26.44 -28.61 -16.30
C ASN A 5 25.24 -27.87 -16.89
N ASP A 6 25.44 -27.03 -17.89
CA ASP A 6 24.39 -26.16 -18.43
C ASP A 6 23.32 -26.99 -19.15
N ARG A 7 22.06 -26.61 -18.94
CA ARG A 7 20.93 -27.10 -19.73
C ARG A 7 21.04 -26.55 -21.15
N SER A 8 21.24 -27.45 -22.12
CA SER A 8 21.45 -27.11 -23.54
C SER A 8 20.87 -28.21 -24.44
N ASP A 9 20.78 -27.95 -25.74
CA ASP A 9 20.36 -28.91 -26.77
C ASP A 9 21.28 -30.14 -26.84
N THR A 10 22.50 -30.05 -26.30
CA THR A 10 23.47 -31.16 -26.21
C THR A 10 23.87 -31.44 -24.75
N PRO A 11 22.94 -31.92 -23.91
CA PRO A 11 23.19 -32.05 -22.47
C PRO A 11 24.18 -33.18 -22.18
N MET A 12 25.14 -32.93 -21.29
CA MET A 12 26.05 -33.96 -20.77
C MET A 12 25.57 -34.49 -19.41
N LEU A 13 25.39 -33.61 -18.42
CA LEU A 13 24.93 -33.98 -17.07
C LEU A 13 23.42 -33.85 -16.90
N TYR A 14 22.78 -32.96 -17.67
CA TYR A 14 21.33 -32.68 -17.57
C TYR A 14 20.50 -33.79 -18.24
N ALA A 15 20.44 -34.97 -17.60
CA ALA A 15 19.68 -36.13 -18.05
C ALA A 15 18.92 -36.76 -16.87
N TYR A 16 17.76 -37.38 -17.15
CA TYR A 16 16.89 -38.03 -16.15
C TYR A 16 16.38 -37.09 -15.03
N MET A 17 16.09 -35.84 -15.38
CA MET A 17 15.63 -34.84 -14.41
C MET A 17 14.11 -34.92 -14.20
N ASN A 18 13.69 -35.46 -13.06
CA ASN A 18 12.30 -35.46 -12.60
C ASN A 18 12.05 -34.45 -11.47
N GLU A 19 13.02 -34.32 -10.56
CA GLU A 19 13.04 -33.34 -9.48
C GLU A 19 14.21 -32.38 -9.73
N LEU A 20 13.89 -31.11 -10.01
CA LEU A 20 14.88 -30.13 -10.41
C LEU A 20 15.57 -29.50 -9.20
N PRO A 21 16.89 -29.21 -9.28
CA PRO A 21 17.56 -28.39 -8.28
C PRO A 21 17.07 -26.93 -8.38
N SER A 22 17.24 -26.17 -7.30
CA SER A 22 16.65 -24.83 -7.16
C SER A 22 16.97 -23.87 -8.29
N TRP A 23 18.22 -23.84 -8.78
CA TRP A 23 18.61 -22.92 -9.84
C TRP A 23 17.85 -23.20 -11.15
N GLU A 24 17.79 -24.46 -11.58
CA GLU A 24 17.07 -24.87 -12.79
C GLU A 24 15.55 -24.74 -12.63
N TYR A 25 15.04 -25.06 -11.44
CA TYR A 25 13.62 -24.88 -11.12
C TYR A 25 13.18 -23.42 -11.28
N TYR A 26 13.92 -22.47 -10.68
CA TYR A 26 13.56 -21.06 -10.77
C TYR A 26 13.89 -20.42 -12.11
N ASP A 27 14.88 -20.93 -12.85
CA ASP A 27 15.14 -20.49 -14.22
C ASP A 27 13.98 -20.88 -15.16
N LEU A 28 13.46 -22.09 -15.03
CA LEU A 28 12.32 -22.59 -15.81
C LEU A 28 10.97 -22.02 -15.35
N HIS A 29 10.79 -21.81 -14.04
CA HIS A 29 9.51 -21.43 -13.44
C HIS A 29 9.59 -20.05 -12.77
N ARG A 30 9.61 -18.99 -13.59
CA ARG A 30 9.70 -17.60 -13.12
C ARG A 30 8.56 -17.16 -12.20
N SER A 31 7.34 -17.70 -12.39
CA SER A 31 6.21 -17.44 -11.49
C SER A 31 6.51 -17.90 -10.06
N ALA A 32 7.03 -19.13 -9.91
CA ALA A 32 7.35 -19.69 -8.61
C ALA A 32 8.50 -18.91 -7.93
N PHE A 33 9.49 -18.46 -8.70
CA PHE A 33 10.56 -17.61 -8.17
C PHE A 33 10.01 -16.32 -7.54
N LEU A 34 9.12 -15.61 -8.24
CA LEU A 34 8.53 -14.37 -7.75
C LEU A 34 7.68 -14.60 -6.49
N GLU A 35 6.84 -15.63 -6.49
CA GLU A 35 5.98 -15.97 -5.35
C GLU A 35 6.82 -16.39 -4.12
N HIS A 36 7.82 -17.24 -4.32
CA HIS A 36 8.67 -17.72 -3.23
C HIS A 36 9.54 -16.59 -2.66
N MET A 37 10.05 -15.70 -3.51
CA MET A 37 10.84 -14.54 -3.10
C MET A 37 10.00 -13.53 -2.32
N THR A 38 8.83 -13.16 -2.84
CA THR A 38 7.93 -12.21 -2.14
C THR A 38 7.47 -12.77 -0.80
N TYR A 39 7.10 -14.06 -0.75
CA TYR A 39 6.76 -14.71 0.52
C TYR A 39 7.93 -14.69 1.50
N PHE A 40 9.16 -15.01 1.05
CA PHE A 40 10.35 -14.97 1.89
C PHE A 40 10.61 -13.56 2.48
N LEU A 41 10.58 -12.53 1.65
CA LEU A 41 10.83 -11.13 2.06
C LEU A 41 9.76 -10.64 3.05
N VAL A 42 8.49 -10.98 2.82
CA VAL A 42 7.39 -10.60 3.72
C VAL A 42 7.37 -11.45 4.98
N ARG A 43 7.59 -12.76 4.90
CA ARG A 43 7.55 -13.66 6.06
C ARG A 43 8.69 -13.42 7.04
N THR A 44 9.89 -13.11 6.55
CA THR A 44 11.10 -13.03 7.39
C THR A 44 11.61 -11.60 7.60
N GLY A 45 11.20 -10.66 6.76
CA GLY A 45 11.67 -9.28 6.80
C GLY A 45 13.12 -9.08 6.36
N GLY A 46 13.72 -10.08 5.69
CA GLY A 46 15.13 -10.09 5.27
C GLY A 46 15.42 -9.47 3.90
N ASP A 47 16.62 -9.76 3.41
CA ASP A 47 17.18 -9.28 2.14
C ASP A 47 17.31 -10.45 1.14
N PHE A 48 17.14 -10.18 -0.16
CA PHE A 48 17.19 -11.18 -1.23
C PHE A 48 18.50 -11.99 -1.25
N ARG A 49 19.61 -11.44 -0.72
CA ARG A 49 20.90 -12.14 -0.59
C ARG A 49 20.84 -13.38 0.30
N PHE A 50 19.85 -13.46 1.18
CA PHE A 50 19.61 -14.58 2.08
C PHE A 50 18.45 -15.47 1.62
N PHE A 51 18.05 -15.38 0.35
CA PHE A 51 17.01 -16.24 -0.20
C PHE A 51 17.42 -17.72 -0.01
N PRO A 52 16.59 -18.53 0.66
CA PRO A 52 16.94 -19.91 0.95
C PRO A 52 17.00 -20.72 -0.35
N GLU A 53 18.00 -21.59 -0.47
CA GLU A 53 18.15 -22.46 -1.63
C GLU A 53 16.89 -23.32 -1.85
N MET A 54 16.35 -23.92 -0.78
CA MET A 54 15.08 -24.65 -0.81
C MET A 54 14.11 -24.05 0.21
N PRO A 55 12.91 -23.58 -0.21
CA PRO A 55 11.89 -23.12 0.72
C PRO A 55 11.38 -24.25 1.63
N PRO A 56 11.07 -23.97 2.91
CA PRO A 56 10.39 -24.92 3.77
C PRO A 56 9.01 -25.32 3.23
N TRP A 57 8.62 -26.58 3.40
CA TRP A 57 7.33 -27.09 2.95
C TRP A 57 6.14 -26.36 3.61
N GLN A 58 6.31 -25.84 4.83
CA GLN A 58 5.28 -25.05 5.52
C GLN A 58 4.99 -23.75 4.76
N TRP A 59 6.02 -23.14 4.16
CA TRP A 59 5.84 -21.94 3.36
C TRP A 59 5.11 -22.28 2.06
N LEU A 60 5.51 -23.37 1.40
CA LEU A 60 4.86 -23.84 0.17
C LEU A 60 3.37 -24.14 0.42
N ALA A 61 3.04 -24.88 1.48
CA ALA A 61 1.65 -25.17 1.83
C ALA A 61 0.83 -23.91 2.15
N HIS A 62 1.44 -22.93 2.84
CA HIS A 62 0.79 -21.65 3.08
C HIS A 62 0.58 -20.88 1.75
N MET A 63 1.57 -20.82 0.85
CA MET A 63 1.43 -20.21 -0.47
C MET A 63 0.27 -20.83 -1.27
N GLU A 64 0.10 -22.15 -1.25
CA GLU A 64 -1.04 -22.81 -1.91
C GLU A 64 -2.39 -22.41 -1.32
N ASN A 65 -2.49 -22.30 0.01
CA ASN A 65 -3.72 -21.84 0.66
C ASN A 65 -4.05 -20.40 0.29
N LEU A 66 -3.05 -19.52 0.22
CA LEU A 66 -3.21 -18.12 -0.20
C LEU A 66 -3.61 -18.04 -1.67
N ARG A 67 -2.98 -18.84 -2.54
CA ARG A 67 -3.34 -18.95 -3.96
C ARG A 67 -4.79 -19.40 -4.11
N PHE A 68 -5.22 -20.42 -3.37
CA PHE A 68 -6.61 -20.88 -3.37
C PHE A 68 -7.59 -19.78 -2.98
N LYS A 69 -7.29 -19.00 -1.93
CA LYS A 69 -8.11 -17.86 -1.48
C LYS A 69 -8.27 -16.81 -2.58
N LEU A 70 -7.15 -16.34 -3.16
CA LEU A 70 -7.15 -15.33 -4.23
C LEU A 70 -7.89 -15.83 -5.49
N LEU A 71 -7.60 -17.05 -5.94
CA LEU A 71 -8.24 -17.62 -7.12
C LEU A 71 -9.74 -17.85 -6.90
N SER A 72 -10.17 -18.25 -5.70
CA SER A 72 -11.59 -18.42 -5.38
C SER A 72 -12.37 -17.11 -5.55
N VAL A 73 -11.84 -16.01 -4.99
CA VAL A 73 -12.47 -14.68 -5.09
C VAL A 73 -12.46 -14.17 -6.53
N ALA A 74 -11.31 -14.22 -7.20
CA ALA A 74 -11.19 -13.76 -8.58
C ALA A 74 -12.08 -14.57 -9.53
N GLN A 75 -12.17 -15.89 -9.33
CA GLN A 75 -12.98 -16.77 -10.17
C GLN A 75 -14.48 -16.57 -9.96
N SER A 76 -14.93 -16.42 -8.71
CA SER A 76 -16.33 -16.11 -8.40
C SER A 76 -16.74 -14.77 -8.99
N ARG A 77 -15.88 -13.77 -8.89
CA ARG A 77 -16.12 -12.44 -9.48
C ARG A 77 -16.17 -12.50 -11.01
N ARG A 78 -15.23 -13.22 -11.63
CA ARG A 78 -15.20 -13.42 -13.07
C ARG A 78 -16.47 -14.09 -13.55
N SER A 79 -16.91 -15.18 -12.93
CA SER A 79 -18.09 -15.92 -13.37
C SER A 79 -19.35 -15.07 -13.33
N GLN A 80 -19.56 -14.30 -12.25
CA GLN A 80 -20.72 -13.40 -12.14
C GLN A 80 -20.75 -12.35 -13.26
N LEU A 81 -19.61 -11.70 -13.53
CA LEU A 81 -19.54 -10.61 -14.51
C LEU A 81 -19.54 -11.13 -15.96
N GLN A 82 -18.78 -12.19 -16.22
CA GLN A 82 -18.67 -12.81 -17.53
C GLN A 82 -20.02 -13.38 -18.00
N LEU A 83 -20.72 -14.10 -17.11
CA LEU A 83 -22.02 -14.69 -17.43
C LEU A 83 -23.10 -13.62 -17.59
N ALA A 84 -23.07 -12.56 -16.78
CA ALA A 84 -24.01 -11.44 -16.92
C ALA A 84 -23.82 -10.68 -18.24
N ASN A 85 -22.57 -10.49 -18.68
CA ASN A 85 -22.23 -9.78 -19.91
C ASN A 85 -22.27 -10.68 -21.16
N LEU A 86 -22.47 -12.00 -21.00
CA LEU A 86 -22.37 -13.00 -22.07
C LEU A 86 -21.02 -12.94 -22.82
N GLU A 87 -19.95 -12.64 -22.08
CA GLU A 87 -18.59 -12.54 -22.61
C GLU A 87 -18.02 -13.95 -22.85
N ARG A 88 -17.49 -14.20 -24.05
CA ARG A 88 -16.85 -15.49 -24.40
C ARG A 88 -15.70 -15.80 -23.43
N GLU A 89 -14.86 -14.81 -23.19
CA GLU A 89 -13.71 -14.91 -22.29
C GLU A 89 -13.56 -13.59 -21.52
N ARG A 90 -13.17 -13.70 -20.25
CA ARG A 90 -12.89 -12.56 -19.38
C ARG A 90 -11.63 -12.84 -18.58
N ALA A 91 -10.76 -11.85 -18.48
CA ALA A 91 -9.58 -11.91 -17.61
C ALA A 91 -9.99 -11.99 -16.14
N LEU A 92 -9.11 -12.54 -15.30
CA LEU A 92 -9.20 -12.34 -13.84
C LEU A 92 -8.62 -10.97 -13.52
N ASP A 93 -8.97 -10.40 -12.36
CA ASP A 93 -8.58 -9.02 -12.03
C ASP A 93 -7.06 -8.78 -12.00
N PHE A 94 -6.25 -9.79 -11.68
CA PHE A 94 -4.78 -9.72 -11.68
C PHE A 94 -4.09 -10.59 -12.72
N LEU A 95 -4.83 -11.43 -13.44
CA LEU A 95 -4.26 -12.37 -14.39
C LEU A 95 -4.87 -12.16 -15.77
N PRO A 96 -4.05 -12.04 -16.83
CA PRO A 96 -4.57 -11.96 -18.18
C PRO A 96 -5.31 -13.25 -18.56
N VAL A 97 -6.05 -13.21 -19.67
CA VAL A 97 -6.73 -14.42 -20.20
C VAL A 97 -5.71 -15.51 -20.53
N ASP A 98 -4.58 -15.12 -21.14
CA ASP A 98 -3.46 -15.99 -21.45
C ASP A 98 -2.28 -15.72 -20.50
N VAL A 99 -2.26 -16.46 -19.39
CA VAL A 99 -1.22 -16.33 -18.35
C VAL A 99 0.11 -16.89 -18.83
N GLU A 100 0.11 -17.92 -19.66
CA GLU A 100 1.34 -18.60 -20.11
C GLU A 100 2.18 -17.69 -21.00
N HIS A 101 1.56 -16.95 -21.92
CA HIS A 101 2.29 -16.09 -22.87
C HIS A 101 2.46 -14.65 -22.37
N HIS A 102 1.53 -14.14 -21.55
CA HIS A 102 1.49 -12.73 -21.19
C HIS A 102 1.53 -12.45 -19.67
N GLY A 103 1.50 -13.48 -18.82
CA GLY A 103 1.44 -13.31 -17.36
C GLY A 103 2.61 -12.50 -16.78
N GLU A 104 3.82 -12.70 -17.31
CA GLU A 104 5.02 -12.01 -16.84
C GLU A 104 4.94 -10.49 -17.09
N GLU A 105 4.60 -10.07 -18.31
CA GLU A 105 4.47 -8.64 -18.64
C GLU A 105 3.38 -7.94 -17.84
N TYR A 106 2.24 -8.61 -17.62
CA TYR A 106 1.14 -8.05 -16.83
C TYR A 106 1.55 -7.86 -15.37
N THR A 107 2.20 -8.86 -14.78
CA THR A 107 2.71 -8.80 -13.40
C THR A 107 3.78 -7.72 -13.25
N GLN A 108 4.71 -7.64 -14.21
CA GLN A 108 5.76 -6.63 -14.21
C GLN A 108 5.18 -5.19 -14.25
N LYS A 109 4.21 -4.93 -15.14
CA LYS A 109 3.55 -3.62 -15.23
C LYS A 109 2.78 -3.28 -13.96
N PHE A 110 2.14 -4.27 -13.33
CA PHE A 110 1.43 -4.09 -12.07
C PHE A 110 2.39 -3.67 -10.95
N LEU A 111 3.48 -4.43 -10.75
CA LEU A 111 4.48 -4.14 -9.72
C LEU A 111 5.21 -2.81 -9.94
N GLN A 112 5.57 -2.50 -11.19
CA GLN A 112 6.17 -1.21 -11.56
C GLN A 112 5.24 -0.04 -11.25
N TYR A 113 3.96 -0.15 -11.62
CA TYR A 113 2.99 0.89 -11.31
C TYR A 113 2.79 1.05 -9.79
N GLU A 114 2.70 -0.06 -9.06
CA GLU A 114 2.48 -0.03 -7.61
C GLU A 114 3.67 0.58 -6.88
N THR A 115 4.91 0.20 -7.22
CA THR A 115 6.09 0.82 -6.59
C THR A 115 6.21 2.31 -6.89
N GLU A 116 5.88 2.75 -8.12
CA GLU A 116 5.85 4.16 -8.50
C GLU A 116 4.78 4.94 -7.72
N LEU A 117 3.60 4.36 -7.53
CA LEU A 117 2.53 4.95 -6.74
C LEU A 117 2.95 5.13 -5.27
N PHE A 118 3.53 4.09 -4.65
CA PHE A 118 3.98 4.16 -3.27
C PHE A 118 5.14 5.15 -3.09
N GLN A 119 6.07 5.23 -4.05
CA GLN A 119 7.16 6.21 -4.03
C GLN A 119 6.66 7.64 -4.14
N ALA A 120 5.69 7.89 -5.03
CA ALA A 120 5.07 9.20 -5.19
C ALA A 120 4.28 9.61 -3.93
N CYS A 121 3.59 8.66 -3.28
CA CYS A 121 2.93 8.85 -2.00
C CYS A 121 3.92 9.18 -0.87
N ALA A 122 5.03 8.44 -0.77
CA ALA A 122 6.09 8.70 0.20
C ALA A 122 6.68 10.10 0.00
N ALA A 123 7.03 10.47 -1.23
CA ALA A 123 7.54 11.81 -1.56
C ALA A 123 6.55 12.93 -1.17
N ARG A 124 5.26 12.74 -1.47
CA ARG A 124 4.21 13.69 -1.07
C ARG A 124 4.11 13.86 0.44
N LEU A 125 4.19 12.77 1.19
CA LEU A 125 4.13 12.81 2.65
C LEU A 125 5.42 13.38 3.26
N MET A 126 6.59 13.08 2.69
CA MET A 126 7.87 13.65 3.12
C MET A 126 7.92 15.17 2.96
N GLY A 127 7.26 15.72 1.92
CA GLY A 127 7.16 17.17 1.71
C GLY A 127 6.56 17.96 2.88
N HIS A 128 5.75 17.31 3.72
CA HIS A 128 5.14 17.89 4.92
C HIS A 128 5.49 17.13 6.21
N PHE A 129 6.58 16.34 6.20
CA PHE A 129 7.03 15.52 7.33
C PHE A 129 5.99 14.52 7.88
N MET A 130 5.10 14.02 7.03
CA MET A 130 4.01 13.09 7.39
C MET A 130 4.32 11.62 7.08
N PHE A 131 5.50 11.30 6.52
CA PHE A 131 5.76 9.95 5.97
C PHE A 131 5.87 8.86 7.04
N LEU A 132 6.78 9.00 8.00
CA LEU A 132 7.03 8.03 9.07
C LEU A 132 7.40 8.80 10.35
N CYS A 133 6.39 9.44 10.96
CA CYS A 133 6.56 10.36 12.08
C CYS A 133 6.14 9.77 13.45
N ASP A 134 6.11 8.45 13.61
CA ASP A 134 5.73 7.80 14.88
C ASP A 134 6.69 8.13 16.04
N PRO A 135 6.20 8.37 17.26
CA PRO A 135 4.82 8.14 17.74
C PRO A 135 3.81 9.27 17.45
N PHE A 136 4.19 10.27 16.66
CA PHE A 136 3.27 11.32 16.26
C PHE A 136 2.34 10.84 15.14
N ILE A 137 1.12 11.35 15.13
CA ILE A 137 0.10 11.06 14.14
C ILE A 137 -0.22 12.36 13.39
N PRO A 138 0.01 12.45 12.07
CA PRO A 138 -0.24 13.67 11.31
C PRO A 138 -1.74 13.86 11.07
N VAL A 139 -2.19 15.11 11.11
CA VAL A 139 -3.59 15.51 11.02
C VAL A 139 -3.73 16.74 10.11
N GLN A 140 -4.64 16.65 9.13
CA GLN A 140 -4.94 17.74 8.20
C GLN A 140 -6.40 18.22 8.25
N SER A 141 -7.28 17.56 9.01
CA SER A 141 -8.67 17.98 9.19
C SER A 141 -9.16 17.79 10.63
N ALA A 142 -10.25 18.47 10.98
CA ALA A 142 -10.84 18.39 12.32
C ALA A 142 -11.46 17.01 12.61
N GLU A 143 -12.00 16.34 11.59
CA GLU A 143 -12.53 14.99 11.65
C GLU A 143 -11.42 14.01 11.98
N ALA A 144 -10.29 14.10 11.26
CA ALA A 144 -9.11 13.29 11.53
C ALA A 144 -8.59 13.55 12.96
N LEU A 145 -8.54 14.81 13.41
CA LEU A 145 -8.14 15.14 14.78
C LEU A 145 -9.04 14.42 15.82
N SER A 146 -10.35 14.44 15.60
CA SER A 146 -11.29 13.77 16.51
C SER A 146 -11.15 12.25 16.49
N ALA A 147 -10.86 11.67 15.31
CA ALA A 147 -10.67 10.23 15.16
C ALA A 147 -9.40 9.74 15.87
N VAL A 148 -8.29 10.47 15.73
CA VAL A 148 -7.02 10.11 16.38
C VAL A 148 -7.05 10.41 17.88
N ALA A 149 -7.69 11.50 18.31
CA ALA A 149 -7.85 11.81 19.73
C ALA A 149 -8.72 10.76 20.45
N ARG A 150 -9.63 10.08 19.74
CA ARG A 150 -10.41 8.97 20.32
C ARG A 150 -9.55 7.78 20.70
N VAL A 151 -8.36 7.61 20.11
CA VAL A 151 -7.46 6.47 20.41
C VAL A 151 -7.04 6.49 21.88
N ASP A 152 -6.72 7.65 22.45
CA ASP A 152 -6.30 7.81 23.84
C ASP A 152 -7.29 8.58 24.72
N ASN A 153 -8.55 8.70 24.27
CA ASN A 153 -9.63 9.44 24.93
C ASN A 153 -9.31 10.93 25.15
N GLY A 154 -8.56 11.55 24.24
CA GLY A 154 -8.26 12.98 24.21
C GLY A 154 -7.21 13.43 25.22
N LYS A 155 -6.39 12.50 25.72
CA LYS A 155 -5.33 12.78 26.71
C LYS A 155 -4.02 13.29 26.11
N GLY A 156 -3.82 13.06 24.81
CA GLY A 156 -2.60 13.40 24.09
C GLY A 156 -2.45 14.91 23.86
N LYS A 157 -1.32 15.26 23.26
CA LYS A 157 -0.91 16.64 23.00
C LYS A 157 -0.85 16.90 21.50
N LEU A 158 -1.05 18.14 21.08
CA LEU A 158 -0.96 18.55 19.69
C LEU A 158 0.29 19.42 19.48
N PHE A 159 1.00 19.20 18.38
CA PHE A 159 2.23 19.88 18.03
C PHE A 159 2.13 20.50 16.64
N SER A 160 2.85 21.61 16.44
CA SER A 160 3.01 22.30 15.17
C SER A 160 4.50 22.54 14.88
N LEU A 161 4.87 22.39 13.61
CA LEU A 161 6.26 22.53 13.13
C LEU A 161 6.55 23.87 12.44
N GLY A 162 5.60 24.79 12.42
CA GLY A 162 5.70 26.07 11.70
C GLY A 162 4.69 26.19 10.57
N ASP A 163 4.72 27.32 9.86
CA ASP A 163 3.77 27.64 8.79
C ASP A 163 4.12 27.00 7.44
N ASP A 164 5.32 26.47 7.30
CA ASP A 164 5.78 25.70 6.14
C ASP A 164 5.23 24.26 6.12
N VAL A 165 4.91 23.69 7.29
CA VAL A 165 4.34 22.35 7.38
C VAL A 165 2.82 22.40 7.35
N ASN A 166 2.22 21.86 6.30
CA ASN A 166 0.77 21.88 6.07
C ASN A 166 0.04 20.72 6.78
N ALA A 167 0.38 20.48 8.04
CA ALA A 167 -0.23 19.49 8.93
C ALA A 167 0.07 19.82 10.41
N LEU A 168 -0.74 19.27 11.31
CA LEU A 168 -0.48 19.24 12.75
C LEU A 168 -0.19 17.80 13.20
N PHE A 169 0.49 17.63 14.33
CA PHE A 169 0.93 16.32 14.80
C PHE A 169 0.38 16.03 16.19
N TYR A 170 -0.40 14.96 16.31
CA TYR A 170 -0.93 14.50 17.59
C TYR A 170 0.03 13.50 18.23
N LEU A 171 0.36 13.69 19.51
CA LEU A 171 1.20 12.78 20.28
C LEU A 171 0.35 12.13 21.39
N PRO A 172 0.02 10.83 21.24
CA PRO A 172 -0.73 10.10 22.26
C PRO A 172 0.03 9.95 23.59
N GLU A 173 -0.70 9.59 24.64
CA GLU A 173 -0.14 9.15 25.92
C GLU A 173 0.82 7.96 25.72
N GLN A 174 1.92 7.90 26.47
CA GLN A 174 3.00 6.94 26.26
C GLN A 174 2.55 5.47 26.25
N GLN A 175 1.54 5.13 27.06
CA GLN A 175 0.98 3.78 27.17
C GLN A 175 0.15 3.36 25.95
N ARG A 176 -0.11 4.27 25.01
CA ARG A 176 -0.91 4.06 23.79
C ARG A 176 -0.12 4.41 22.53
N ARG A 177 1.22 4.43 22.62
CA ARG A 177 2.14 4.66 21.50
C ARG A 177 2.54 3.38 20.76
N ASP A 178 1.85 2.28 21.04
CA ASP A 178 2.12 0.98 20.43
C ASP A 178 1.67 0.96 18.97
N VAL A 179 2.39 0.20 18.15
CA VAL A 179 2.03 -0.04 16.76
C VAL A 179 0.91 -1.07 16.68
N GLU A 180 -0.10 -0.79 15.86
CA GLU A 180 -1.22 -1.72 15.67
C GLU A 180 -0.81 -2.93 14.81
N ARG A 181 -1.58 -4.02 14.89
CA ARG A 181 -1.38 -5.22 14.07
C ARG A 181 -1.77 -4.94 12.59
N PRO A 182 -1.09 -5.55 11.61
CA PRO A 182 -1.37 -5.28 10.19
C PRO A 182 -2.79 -5.67 9.78
N THR A 183 -3.39 -6.71 10.36
CA THR A 183 -4.79 -7.08 10.09
C THR A 183 -5.79 -6.01 10.52
N GLN A 184 -5.57 -5.40 11.69
CA GLN A 184 -6.39 -4.30 12.21
C GLN A 184 -6.20 -3.03 11.38
N ALA A 185 -4.98 -2.75 10.92
CA ALA A 185 -4.70 -1.63 10.02
C ALA A 185 -5.48 -1.76 8.70
N VAL A 186 -5.50 -2.95 8.09
CA VAL A 186 -6.28 -3.21 6.86
C VAL A 186 -7.78 -3.07 7.13
N GLN A 187 -8.29 -3.63 8.24
CA GLN A 187 -9.71 -3.50 8.60
C GLN A 187 -10.14 -2.04 8.79
N THR A 188 -9.31 -1.25 9.48
CA THR A 188 -9.55 0.19 9.70
C THR A 188 -9.55 0.97 8.39
N LEU A 189 -8.60 0.68 7.50
CA LEU A 189 -8.51 1.29 6.18
C LEU A 189 -9.75 0.97 5.33
N LEU A 190 -10.09 -0.31 5.20
CA LEU A 190 -11.23 -0.75 4.38
C LEU A 190 -12.56 -0.23 4.95
N GLY A 191 -12.75 -0.28 6.27
CA GLY A 191 -13.95 0.25 6.92
C GLY A 191 -14.12 1.76 6.71
N HIS A 192 -13.03 2.53 6.75
CA HIS A 192 -13.07 3.96 6.44
C HIS A 192 -13.41 4.23 4.96
N LEU A 193 -12.83 3.45 4.04
CA LEU A 193 -13.10 3.57 2.60
C LEU A 193 -14.56 3.23 2.26
N GLU A 194 -15.12 2.21 2.89
CA GLU A 194 -16.54 1.86 2.79
C GLU A 194 -17.44 2.96 3.35
N ALA A 195 -17.13 3.48 4.54
CA ALA A 195 -17.87 4.59 5.14
C ALA A 195 -17.85 5.87 4.29
N THR A 196 -16.76 6.09 3.55
CA THR A 196 -16.62 7.22 2.61
C THR A 196 -17.20 6.90 1.21
N GLY A 197 -17.77 5.71 0.99
CA GLY A 197 -18.34 5.30 -0.29
C GLY A 197 -17.32 5.08 -1.41
N ARG A 198 -16.09 4.72 -1.07
CA ARG A 198 -14.97 4.48 -2.02
C ARG A 198 -14.28 3.12 -1.77
N PRO A 199 -15.02 1.99 -1.78
CA PRO A 199 -14.43 0.68 -1.52
C PRO A 199 -13.42 0.29 -2.60
N PHE A 200 -12.41 -0.49 -2.21
CA PHE A 200 -11.48 -1.11 -3.17
C PHE A 200 -12.15 -2.24 -3.96
N ASN A 201 -11.47 -2.67 -5.03
CA ASN A 201 -11.83 -3.90 -5.72
C ASN A 201 -11.62 -5.09 -4.76
N PRO A 202 -12.56 -6.06 -4.68
CA PRO A 202 -12.43 -7.26 -3.85
C PRO A 202 -11.08 -7.97 -3.98
N CYS A 203 -10.53 -8.13 -5.19
CA CYS A 203 -9.25 -8.80 -5.39
C CYS A 203 -8.09 -8.02 -4.75
N TYR A 204 -8.11 -6.68 -4.81
CA TYR A 204 -7.11 -5.85 -4.15
C TYR A 204 -7.26 -5.87 -2.62
N SER A 205 -8.49 -5.92 -2.11
CA SER A 205 -8.74 -6.13 -0.68
C SER A 205 -8.18 -7.47 -0.20
N GLU A 206 -8.38 -8.56 -0.95
CA GLU A 206 -7.79 -9.87 -0.63
C GLU A 206 -6.26 -9.85 -0.68
N LEU A 207 -5.66 -9.14 -1.64
CA LEU A 207 -4.20 -8.96 -1.70
C LEU A 207 -3.68 -8.29 -0.42
N LEU A 208 -4.36 -7.24 0.07
CA LEU A 208 -4.02 -6.58 1.33
C LEU A 208 -4.20 -7.51 2.54
N HIS A 209 -5.27 -8.31 2.57
CA HIS A 209 -5.49 -9.29 3.64
C HIS A 209 -4.43 -10.38 3.67
N VAL A 210 -4.04 -10.92 2.50
CA VAL A 210 -2.95 -11.89 2.40
C VAL A 210 -1.61 -11.28 2.82
N HIS A 211 -1.34 -10.04 2.41
CA HIS A 211 -0.13 -9.35 2.86
C HIS A 211 -0.12 -9.16 4.38
N ALA A 212 -1.25 -8.76 4.97
CA ALA A 212 -1.38 -8.65 6.42
C ALA A 212 -1.19 -10.01 7.12
N GLU A 213 -1.79 -11.09 6.61
CA GLU A 213 -1.65 -12.45 7.14
C GLU A 213 -0.19 -12.90 7.17
N VAL A 214 0.57 -12.71 6.09
CA VAL A 214 2.00 -13.08 6.05
C VAL A 214 2.86 -12.20 6.96
N LEU A 215 2.45 -10.95 7.24
CA LEU A 215 3.09 -10.10 8.23
C LEU A 215 2.77 -10.53 9.67
N GLU A 216 1.54 -10.97 9.97
CA GLU A 216 1.17 -11.52 11.28
C GLU A 216 2.02 -12.74 11.64
N GLU A 217 2.36 -13.57 10.66
CA GLU A 217 3.20 -14.77 10.80
C GLU A 217 4.64 -14.48 11.28
N ARG A 218 5.05 -13.21 11.39
CA ARG A 218 6.29 -12.79 12.06
C ARG A 218 6.19 -12.84 13.59
N GLY A 219 4.99 -12.86 14.15
CA GLY A 219 4.73 -12.84 15.58
C GLY A 219 4.64 -11.44 16.19
N GLU A 220 4.97 -11.30 17.47
CA GLU A 220 4.75 -10.08 18.27
C GLU A 220 5.47 -8.85 17.67
N HIS A 221 6.78 -8.97 17.43
CA HIS A 221 7.63 -7.90 16.91
C HIS A 221 7.68 -7.91 15.38
N TRP A 222 6.53 -7.78 14.74
CA TRP A 222 6.39 -7.92 13.29
C TRP A 222 7.09 -6.80 12.48
N LEU A 223 7.28 -5.62 13.09
CA LEU A 223 7.90 -4.44 12.46
C LEU A 223 9.02 -3.84 13.31
N THR A 224 8.74 -3.48 14.56
CA THR A 224 9.65 -2.78 15.47
C THR A 224 10.08 -3.67 16.65
N ALA A 225 11.32 -3.48 17.10
CA ALA A 225 11.81 -4.01 18.36
C ALA A 225 11.32 -3.17 19.56
N PRO A 226 11.35 -3.70 20.80
CA PRO A 226 11.09 -2.90 22.00
C PRO A 226 12.01 -1.67 22.08
N GLY A 227 11.43 -0.47 22.21
CA GLY A 227 12.18 0.78 22.26
C GLY A 227 12.63 1.33 20.90
N GLU A 228 12.25 0.68 19.79
CA GLU A 228 12.52 1.14 18.43
C GLU A 228 11.29 1.83 17.84
N CYS A 229 11.48 2.99 17.18
CA CYS A 229 10.41 3.66 16.43
C CYS A 229 10.41 3.21 14.96
N VAL A 230 9.30 3.51 14.25
CA VAL A 230 9.11 3.04 12.87
C VAL A 230 10.13 3.61 11.89
N SER A 231 10.58 4.86 12.08
CA SER A 231 11.63 5.46 11.24
C SER A 231 12.98 4.73 11.38
N GLN A 232 13.34 4.28 12.59
CA GLN A 232 14.54 3.47 12.82
C GLN A 232 14.40 2.07 12.21
N ALA A 233 13.23 1.43 12.38
CA ALA A 233 12.95 0.13 11.77
C ALA A 233 12.99 0.19 10.23
N PHE A 234 12.52 1.30 9.63
CA PHE A 234 12.63 1.58 8.21
C PHE A 234 14.09 1.70 7.78
N LEU A 235 14.88 2.57 8.42
CA LEU A 235 16.29 2.76 8.08
C LEU A 235 17.13 1.50 8.29
N ARG A 236 16.80 0.66 9.29
CA ARG A 236 17.45 -0.63 9.53
C ARG A 236 17.20 -1.62 8.39
N ARG A 237 15.97 -1.65 7.85
CA ARG A 237 15.57 -2.59 6.78
C ARG A 237 15.73 -1.99 5.38
N LEU A 238 16.06 -0.72 5.28
CA LEU A 238 16.35 -0.05 4.03
C LEU A 238 17.62 -0.64 3.43
N ARG A 239 17.53 -1.03 2.17
CA ARG A 239 18.64 -1.60 1.44
C ARG A 239 19.73 -0.54 1.23
N THR A 240 20.97 -0.86 1.55
CA THR A 240 22.09 0.11 1.50
C THR A 240 22.51 0.45 0.07
N ASP A 241 22.33 -0.47 -0.90
CA ASP A 241 22.53 -0.21 -2.33
C ASP A 241 21.31 0.44 -3.01
N ASP A 242 20.29 0.84 -2.24
CA ASP A 242 19.15 1.54 -2.80
C ASP A 242 19.51 2.99 -3.18
N PRO A 243 19.18 3.45 -4.41
CA PRO A 243 19.54 4.80 -4.85
C PRO A 243 18.84 5.91 -4.05
N ALA A 244 17.77 5.60 -3.30
CA ALA A 244 17.09 6.56 -2.45
C ALA A 244 17.62 6.57 -1.00
N TYR A 245 18.67 5.81 -0.68
CA TYR A 245 19.21 5.70 0.67
C TYR A 245 19.56 7.07 1.28
N GLU A 246 20.35 7.88 0.56
CA GLU A 246 20.75 9.22 1.03
C GLU A 246 19.56 10.18 1.12
N VAL A 247 18.55 10.02 0.26
CA VAL A 247 17.33 10.83 0.28
C VAL A 247 16.56 10.59 1.58
N TYR A 248 16.35 9.32 1.95
CA TYR A 248 15.68 8.99 3.20
C TYR A 248 16.50 9.41 4.42
N CYS A 249 17.81 9.19 4.43
CA CYS A 249 18.67 9.65 5.52
C CYS A 249 18.61 11.18 5.71
N SER A 250 18.61 11.93 4.61
CA SER A 250 18.50 13.39 4.64
C SER A 250 17.14 13.83 5.18
N TYR A 251 16.06 13.22 4.71
CA TYR A 251 14.70 13.47 5.21
C TYR A 251 14.58 13.21 6.70
N PHE A 252 15.02 12.04 7.19
CA PHE A 252 14.90 11.71 8.61
C PHE A 252 15.78 12.59 9.49
N LYS A 253 16.96 12.99 9.01
CA LYS A 253 17.81 13.93 9.74
C LYS A 253 17.12 15.27 9.95
N GLU A 254 16.53 15.84 8.90
CA GLU A 254 15.77 17.09 9.00
C GLU A 254 14.53 16.90 9.87
N MET A 255 13.77 15.82 9.68
CA MET A 255 12.59 15.52 10.47
C MET A 255 12.93 15.48 11.97
N TYR A 256 13.98 14.77 12.39
CA TYR A 256 14.36 14.70 13.80
C TYR A 256 14.71 16.07 14.41
N GLU A 257 15.41 16.93 13.66
CA GLU A 257 15.73 18.29 14.10
C GLU A 257 14.47 19.16 14.23
N ARG A 258 13.57 19.08 13.25
CA ARG A 258 12.29 19.84 13.26
C ARG A 258 11.39 19.41 14.42
N PHE A 259 11.24 18.11 14.65
CA PHE A 259 10.41 17.58 15.73
C PHE A 259 11.00 17.87 17.12
N ALA A 260 12.34 17.97 17.26
CA ALA A 260 12.95 18.39 18.52
C ALA A 260 12.60 19.84 18.89
N GLY A 261 12.37 20.71 17.89
CA GLY A 261 11.96 22.10 18.06
C GLY A 261 10.44 22.34 17.95
N ALA A 262 9.62 21.29 17.89
CA ALA A 262 8.17 21.39 17.68
C ALA A 262 7.49 22.14 18.84
N LYS A 263 6.54 23.02 18.51
CA LYS A 263 5.79 23.79 19.51
C LYS A 263 4.48 23.08 19.83
N GLU A 264 4.20 22.93 21.13
CA GLU A 264 2.90 22.44 21.61
C GLU A 264 1.82 23.51 21.33
N VAL A 265 0.66 23.07 20.83
CA VAL A 265 -0.49 23.91 20.46
C VAL A 265 -1.74 23.37 21.14
N SER A 266 -2.64 24.26 21.56
CA SER A 266 -3.91 23.87 22.14
C SER A 266 -4.83 23.21 21.09
N MET A 267 -5.73 22.33 21.53
CA MET A 267 -6.69 21.67 20.63
C MET A 267 -7.63 22.67 19.95
N GLU A 268 -8.00 23.77 20.62
CA GLU A 268 -8.88 24.79 20.05
C GLU A 268 -8.18 25.61 18.96
N ASP A 269 -6.94 26.01 19.19
CA ASP A 269 -6.15 26.74 18.20
C ASP A 269 -5.79 25.85 17.01
N GLY A 270 -5.54 24.56 17.28
CA GLY A 270 -5.37 23.53 16.26
C GLY A 270 -6.58 23.43 15.33
N ARG A 271 -7.81 23.35 15.88
CA ARG A 271 -9.05 23.29 15.06
C ARG A 271 -9.23 24.50 14.14
N LYS A 272 -8.94 25.70 14.63
CA LYS A 272 -9.03 26.93 13.80
C LYS A 272 -8.04 26.86 12.63
N ARG A 273 -6.82 26.39 12.90
CA ARG A 273 -5.76 26.25 11.88
C ARG A 273 -6.04 25.10 10.90
N LEU A 274 -6.67 24.02 11.35
CA LEU A 274 -7.00 22.86 10.53
C LEU A 274 -7.94 23.19 9.37
N ALA A 275 -8.85 24.16 9.52
CA ALA A 275 -9.70 24.59 8.41
C ALA A 275 -8.89 25.20 7.24
N THR A 276 -7.85 25.98 7.55
CA THR A 276 -6.94 26.53 6.53
C THR A 276 -6.02 25.45 5.96
N ILE A 277 -5.49 24.57 6.82
CA ILE A 277 -4.66 23.43 6.39
C ILE A 277 -5.42 22.54 5.43
N GLU A 278 -6.68 22.20 5.75
CA GLU A 278 -7.52 21.36 4.90
C GLU A 278 -7.73 21.99 3.53
N LYS A 279 -8.04 23.30 3.48
CA LYS A 279 -8.19 24.02 2.21
C LYS A 279 -6.91 23.96 1.37
N ASN A 280 -5.77 24.28 1.98
CA ASN A 280 -4.48 24.27 1.30
C ASN A 280 -4.12 22.84 0.84
N ALA A 281 -4.39 21.83 1.67
CA ALA A 281 -4.14 20.43 1.34
C ALA A 281 -5.03 19.95 0.18
N GLN A 282 -6.27 20.41 0.08
CA GLN A 282 -7.15 20.15 -1.07
C GLN A 282 -6.62 20.82 -2.36
N GLU A 283 -6.13 22.05 -2.27
CA GLU A 283 -5.51 22.76 -3.39
C GLU A 283 -4.22 22.05 -3.87
N GLU A 284 -3.36 21.64 -2.93
CA GLU A 284 -2.16 20.84 -3.22
C GLU A 284 -2.51 19.47 -3.81
N ALA A 285 -3.53 18.79 -3.30
CA ALA A 285 -3.98 17.52 -3.85
C ALA A 285 -4.54 17.67 -5.27
N ALA A 286 -5.22 18.78 -5.59
CA ALA A 286 -5.64 19.11 -6.95
C ALA A 286 -4.44 19.38 -7.86
N ALA A 287 -3.44 20.12 -7.37
CA ALA A 287 -2.19 20.39 -8.09
C ALA A 287 -1.33 19.13 -8.28
N TYR A 288 -1.41 18.16 -7.38
CA TYR A 288 -0.66 16.91 -7.43
C TYR A 288 -0.96 16.10 -8.71
N GLY A 289 -2.21 16.11 -9.19
CA GLY A 289 -2.56 15.47 -10.46
C GLY A 289 -1.86 16.09 -11.68
N LEU A 290 -1.47 17.36 -11.61
CA LEU A 290 -0.63 18.02 -12.61
C LEU A 290 0.86 17.69 -12.39
N ALA A 291 1.32 17.70 -11.13
CA ALA A 291 2.70 17.34 -10.79
C ALA A 291 3.06 15.90 -11.22
N LEU A 292 2.13 14.96 -11.08
CA LEU A 292 2.30 13.58 -11.59
C LEU A 292 2.51 13.54 -13.11
N LYS A 293 2.00 14.50 -13.87
CA LYS A 293 2.25 14.60 -15.32
C LYS A 293 3.60 15.24 -15.64
N THR A 294 4.16 16.01 -14.70
CA THR A 294 5.44 16.69 -14.87
C THR A 294 6.63 15.75 -14.65
N MET A 295 6.55 14.89 -13.63
CA MET A 295 7.68 14.05 -13.20
C MET A 295 7.34 12.57 -12.96
N GLY A 296 6.06 12.20 -12.97
CA GLY A 296 5.65 10.80 -12.85
C GLY A 296 5.81 10.04 -14.17
N SER A 297 5.75 8.71 -14.09
CA SER A 297 5.74 7.85 -15.27
C SER A 297 4.51 8.09 -16.16
N ALA A 298 4.59 7.63 -17.42
CA ALA A 298 3.47 7.73 -18.35
C ALA A 298 2.21 7.02 -17.82
N GLU A 299 2.39 5.91 -17.10
CA GLU A 299 1.34 5.11 -16.47
C GLU A 299 0.66 5.89 -15.34
N LEU A 300 1.43 6.54 -14.46
CA LEU A 300 0.89 7.40 -13.41
C LEU A 300 0.10 8.56 -14.02
N ALA A 301 0.66 9.23 -15.03
CA ALA A 301 0.01 10.34 -15.71
C ALA A 301 -1.29 9.91 -16.41
N HIS A 302 -1.32 8.71 -17.02
CA HIS A 302 -2.52 8.16 -17.65
C HIS A 302 -3.59 7.83 -16.62
N LYS A 303 -3.25 7.07 -15.56
CA LYS A 303 -4.20 6.70 -14.51
C LYS A 303 -4.70 7.90 -13.71
N ALA A 304 -3.90 8.95 -13.54
CA ALA A 304 -4.35 10.22 -12.95
C ALA A 304 -5.45 10.88 -13.79
N ARG A 305 -5.37 10.84 -15.13
CA ARG A 305 -6.43 11.35 -16.02
C ARG A 305 -7.71 10.52 -15.90
N GLU A 306 -7.58 9.19 -15.92
CA GLU A 306 -8.73 8.28 -15.76
C GLU A 306 -9.41 8.43 -14.39
N GLY A 307 -8.61 8.51 -13.33
CA GLY A 307 -9.10 8.72 -11.96
C GLY A 307 -9.86 10.03 -11.81
N ALA A 308 -9.32 11.13 -12.35
CA ALA A 308 -10.00 12.43 -12.35
C ALA A 308 -11.34 12.38 -13.10
N ALA A 309 -11.40 11.70 -14.25
CA ALA A 309 -12.64 11.52 -15.00
C ALA A 309 -13.69 10.70 -14.23
N LYS A 310 -13.27 9.61 -13.56
CA LYS A 310 -14.16 8.77 -12.74
C LYS A 310 -14.69 9.52 -11.51
N LEU A 311 -13.84 10.29 -10.83
CA LEU A 311 -14.25 11.12 -9.69
C LEU A 311 -15.30 12.17 -10.10
N GLU A 312 -15.12 12.81 -11.25
CA GLU A 312 -16.10 13.75 -11.78
C GLU A 312 -17.45 13.08 -12.11
N GLN A 313 -17.41 11.86 -12.65
CA GLN A 313 -18.63 11.07 -12.88
C GLN A 313 -19.33 10.70 -11.56
N LEU A 314 -18.58 10.28 -10.54
CA LEU A 314 -19.11 9.98 -9.22
C LEU A 314 -19.73 11.21 -8.57
N ARG A 315 -19.08 12.38 -8.65
CA ARG A 315 -19.61 13.63 -8.12
C ARG A 315 -20.94 14.01 -8.79
N LYS A 316 -21.00 13.92 -10.12
CA LYS A 316 -22.24 14.14 -10.90
C LYS A 316 -23.33 13.13 -10.54
N ALA A 317 -22.98 11.88 -10.27
CA ALA A 317 -23.94 10.86 -9.86
C ALA A 317 -24.49 11.15 -8.45
N GLN A 318 -23.63 11.58 -7.51
CA GLN A 318 -24.02 11.99 -6.16
C GLN A 318 -24.90 13.25 -6.18
N GLU A 319 -24.55 14.26 -6.98
CA GLU A 319 -25.36 15.47 -7.17
C GLU A 319 -26.75 15.14 -7.75
N LYS A 320 -26.83 14.22 -8.72
CA LYS A 320 -28.11 13.73 -9.26
C LYS A 320 -28.92 12.93 -8.24
N ALA A 321 -28.27 12.12 -7.41
CA ALA A 321 -28.94 11.37 -6.34
C ALA A 321 -29.49 12.31 -5.25
N ALA A 322 -28.71 13.33 -4.87
CA ALA A 322 -29.14 14.37 -3.94
C ALA A 322 -30.29 15.22 -4.52
N GLY A 323 -30.21 15.61 -5.79
CA GLY A 323 -31.28 16.36 -6.48
C GLY A 323 -32.60 15.60 -6.60
N LYS A 324 -32.55 14.28 -6.83
CA LYS A 324 -33.75 13.42 -6.82
C LYS A 324 -34.36 13.32 -5.42
N SER A 325 -33.54 13.18 -4.37
CA SER A 325 -34.03 13.12 -2.99
C SER A 325 -34.74 14.41 -2.54
N ALA A 326 -34.32 15.58 -3.05
CA ALA A 326 -34.97 16.85 -2.79
C ALA A 326 -36.34 17.00 -3.51
N GLN A 327 -36.47 16.44 -4.72
CA GLN A 327 -37.74 16.43 -5.47
C GLN A 327 -38.77 15.48 -4.85
N THR A 328 -38.36 14.30 -4.37
CA THR A 328 -39.28 13.35 -3.72
C THR A 328 -39.83 13.87 -2.38
N VAL A 329 -39.07 14.72 -1.67
CA VAL A 329 -39.52 15.37 -0.43
C VAL A 329 -40.49 16.53 -0.71
N GLN A 330 -40.40 17.18 -1.87
CA GLN A 330 -41.38 18.20 -2.29
C GLN A 330 -42.70 17.58 -2.78
N GLU A 331 -42.66 16.45 -3.49
CA GLU A 331 -43.87 15.75 -3.95
C GLU A 331 -44.67 15.12 -2.80
N ASN A 332 -44.01 14.68 -1.72
CA ASN A 332 -44.69 14.16 -0.52
C ASN A 332 -45.20 15.26 0.45
N LYS A 333 -45.05 16.53 0.10
CA LYS A 333 -45.55 17.69 0.87
C LYS A 333 -46.70 18.44 0.18
N MET A 334 -47.17 17.96 -0.98
CA MET A 334 -48.45 18.37 -1.59
C MET A 334 -49.54 17.35 -1.29
#